data_AF-A0A969IAD2-F1
#
_entry.id   AF-A0A969IAD2-F1
#
_cell.length_a   1.000
_cell.length_b   1.000
_cell.length_c   1.000
_cell.angle_alpha   90.00
_cell.angle_beta   90.00
_cell.angle_gamma   90.00
#
_symmetry.space_group_name_H-M   'P 1'
#
loop_
_entity.id
_entity.type
_entity.pdbx_description
1 polymer ?
#
loop_
_entity_poly.entity_id
_entity_poly.type
_entity_poly.pdbx_seq_one_letter_code
_entity_poly.pdbx_strand_id
1 'polypeptide(L)'
;MSESLAPLGVSVRVVTQKLPSAEAGGATDIKRLWVICSCAYSPDASLIAQPLARQLRELQLEGFKEAAIRLQVSGEATPDWVLQVDLTSPKAMLNHWARWGDVQALERLLDRALRERGVRVRAASIEGTLHLFCSLRSALGYPRNPS
;
A
#
# COMPACT_ATOMS: atom_id res chain seq x y z
N MET A 1 -2.72 14.22 8.75
CA MET A 1 -1.27 13.89 8.76
C MET A 1 -0.46 14.86 9.61
N SER A 2 -0.78 16.15 9.63
CA SER A 2 -0.16 17.14 10.54
C SER A 2 -0.48 16.87 12.02
N GLU A 3 -1.68 16.40 12.35
CA GLU A 3 -2.11 16.18 13.74
C GLU A 3 -1.46 14.99 14.47
N SER A 4 -1.08 13.92 13.74
CA SER A 4 -0.47 12.73 14.35
C SER A 4 1.01 12.90 14.73
N LEU A 5 1.67 13.93 14.20
CA LEU A 5 3.11 14.19 14.38
C LEU A 5 3.39 15.51 15.12
N ALA A 6 2.35 16.32 15.37
CA ALA A 6 2.43 17.50 16.23
C ALA A 6 3.00 17.23 17.65
N PRO A 7 2.72 16.08 18.32
CA PRO A 7 3.30 15.79 19.63
C PRO A 7 4.82 15.62 19.60
N LEU A 8 5.40 15.36 18.41
CA LEU A 8 6.83 15.16 18.19
C LEU A 8 7.54 16.44 17.72
N GLY A 9 6.84 17.59 17.68
CA GLY A 9 7.40 18.85 17.19
C GLY A 9 7.75 18.82 15.69
N VAL A 10 7.08 17.95 14.92
CA VAL A 10 7.35 17.77 13.49
C VAL A 10 6.28 18.47 12.66
N SER A 11 6.70 19.41 11.82
CA SER A 11 5.88 20.02 10.78
C SER A 11 5.96 19.21 9.49
N VAL A 12 4.83 19.03 8.79
CA VAL A 12 4.76 18.23 7.56
C VAL A 12 4.33 19.11 6.41
N ARG A 13 5.11 19.11 5.33
CA ARG A 13 4.79 19.76 4.05
C ARG A 13 4.80 18.71 2.95
N VAL A 14 3.72 18.66 2.15
CA VAL A 14 3.61 17.73 1.02
C VAL A 14 3.78 18.51 -0.28
N VAL A 15 4.63 18.01 -1.17
CA VAL A 15 4.92 18.60 -2.49
C VAL A 15 4.77 17.51 -3.54
N THR A 16 4.07 17.79 -4.63
CA THR A 16 3.95 16.84 -5.75
C THR A 16 4.96 17.19 -6.84
N GLN A 17 5.72 16.22 -7.30
CA GLN A 17 6.62 16.40 -8.45
C GLN A 17 6.23 15.43 -9.57
N LYS A 18 6.05 15.94 -10.78
CA LYS A 18 5.90 15.10 -11.98
C LYS A 18 7.29 14.67 -12.44
N LEU A 19 7.51 13.37 -12.61
CA LEU A 19 8.76 12.87 -13.14
C LEU A 19 8.58 12.61 -14.65
N PRO A 20 9.42 13.19 -15.53
CA PRO A 20 9.41 12.81 -16.94
C PRO A 20 9.89 11.35 -17.05
N SER A 21 9.02 10.46 -17.53
CA SER A 21 9.37 9.06 -17.75
C SER A 21 10.17 8.95 -19.03
N ALA A 22 11.45 8.58 -18.91
CA ALA A 22 12.38 8.38 -20.01
C ALA A 22 12.33 6.92 -20.50
N GLU A 23 11.17 6.43 -20.91
CA GLU A 23 11.06 5.11 -21.55
C GLU A 23 10.13 5.24 -22.77
N ALA A 24 10.70 5.03 -23.96
CA ALA A 24 9.98 5.05 -25.23
C ALA A 24 8.98 3.88 -25.27
N GLY A 25 7.68 4.17 -25.26
CA GLY A 25 6.65 3.16 -25.56
C GLY A 25 5.30 3.26 -24.83
N GLY A 26 5.12 4.19 -23.89
CA GLY A 26 3.81 4.37 -23.26
C GLY A 26 3.85 5.41 -22.16
N ALA A 27 3.49 6.65 -22.51
CA ALA A 27 3.47 7.79 -21.58
C ALA A 27 2.47 7.55 -20.45
N THR A 28 2.95 6.98 -19.34
CA THR A 28 2.26 7.09 -18.06
C THR A 28 3.00 8.16 -17.28
N ASP A 29 2.37 9.32 -17.08
CA ASP A 29 2.88 10.40 -16.22
C ASP A 29 3.10 9.84 -14.81
N ILE A 30 4.34 9.44 -14.48
CA ILE A 30 4.66 8.94 -13.14
C ILE A 30 4.81 10.15 -12.23
N LYS A 31 3.83 10.34 -11.35
CA LYS A 31 3.90 11.38 -10.31
C LYS A 31 4.59 10.82 -9.08
N ARG A 32 5.56 11.55 -8.54
CA ARG A 32 6.22 11.27 -7.27
C ARG A 32 5.69 12.24 -6.22
N LEU A 33 5.36 11.70 -5.05
CA LEU A 33 4.94 12.49 -3.90
C LEU A 33 6.16 12.76 -3.01
N TRP A 34 6.46 14.02 -2.72
CA TRP A 34 7.45 14.39 -1.72
C TRP A 34 6.76 14.78 -0.43
N VAL A 35 7.20 14.18 0.66
CA VAL A 35 6.76 14.53 2.01
C VAL A 35 7.99 15.05 2.75
N ILE A 36 7.95 16.31 3.11
CA ILE A 36 9.02 17.02 3.80
C ILE A 36 8.57 17.18 5.25
N CYS A 37 9.26 16.47 6.14
CA CYS A 37 9.09 16.59 7.57
C CYS A 37 10.17 17.54 8.09
N SER A 38 9.80 18.61 8.79
CA SER A 38 10.74 19.56 9.39
C SER A 38 10.57 19.60 10.89
N CYS A 39 11.65 19.44 11.63
CA CYS A 39 11.66 19.29 13.08
C CYS A 39 12.86 20.01 13.72
N ALA A 40 12.74 20.34 15.01
CA ALA A 40 13.79 21.02 15.76
C ALA A 40 14.94 20.09 16.21
N TYR A 41 14.66 18.80 16.34
CA TYR A 41 15.61 17.73 16.66
C TYR A 41 15.31 16.54 15.75
N SER A 42 16.30 15.70 15.42
CA SER A 42 16.02 14.48 14.64
C SER A 42 15.46 13.37 15.54
N PRO A 43 14.16 13.01 15.43
CA PRO A 43 13.64 11.79 16.01
C PRO A 43 14.11 10.55 15.24
N ASP A 44 14.17 9.41 15.94
CA ASP A 44 14.48 8.12 15.32
C ASP A 44 13.55 7.86 14.12
N ALA A 45 14.16 7.54 12.98
CA ALA A 45 13.45 7.33 11.72
C ALA A 45 12.33 6.30 11.86
N SER A 46 12.50 5.25 12.66
CA SER A 46 11.53 4.17 12.85
C SER A 46 10.21 4.66 13.45
N LEU A 47 10.25 5.71 14.28
CA LEU A 47 9.08 6.28 14.94
C LEU A 47 8.18 7.05 13.97
N ILE A 48 8.75 7.57 12.88
CA ILE A 48 8.06 8.46 11.93
C ILE A 48 7.82 7.76 10.60
N ALA A 49 8.83 7.04 10.10
CA ALA A 49 8.81 6.32 8.84
C ALA A 49 7.61 5.39 8.69
N GLN A 50 7.41 4.48 9.64
CA GLN A 50 6.39 3.46 9.53
C GLN A 50 4.97 4.03 9.65
N PRO A 51 4.65 4.94 10.61
CA PRO A 51 3.34 5.58 10.66
C PRO A 51 3.04 6.42 9.43
N LEU A 52 3.99 7.21 8.93
CA LEU A 52 3.79 8.00 7.71
C LEU A 52 3.59 7.10 6.49
N ALA A 53 4.42 6.08 6.31
CA ALA A 53 4.28 5.15 5.19
C ALA A 53 2.92 4.45 5.21
N ARG A 54 2.40 4.11 6.40
CA ARG A 54 1.06 3.54 6.55
C ARG A 54 -0.03 4.54 6.17
N GLN A 55 0.00 5.75 6.74
CA GLN A 55 -0.98 6.78 6.42
C GLN A 55 -0.97 7.16 4.93
N LEU A 56 0.22 7.24 4.30
CA LEU A 56 0.34 7.51 2.87
C LEU A 56 -0.30 6.41 2.01
N ARG A 57 -0.18 5.15 2.42
CA ARG A 57 -0.84 4.02 1.74
C ARG A 57 -2.36 4.04 1.97
N GLU A 58 -2.81 4.44 3.16
CA GLU A 58 -4.23 4.56 3.50
C GLU A 58 -4.95 5.66 2.69
N LEU A 59 -4.25 6.71 2.30
CA LEU A 59 -4.79 7.78 1.45
C LEU A 59 -5.14 7.31 0.02
N GLN A 60 -4.70 6.12 -0.40
CA GLN A 60 -4.98 5.53 -1.73
C GLN A 60 -4.79 6.52 -2.89
N LEU A 61 -3.71 7.28 -2.87
CA LEU A 61 -3.46 8.34 -3.84
C LEU A 61 -3.37 7.77 -5.27
N GLU A 62 -4.30 8.17 -6.13
CA GLU A 62 -4.33 7.72 -7.52
C GLU A 62 -3.29 8.46 -8.37
N GLY A 63 -2.57 7.72 -9.22
CA GLY A 63 -1.58 8.27 -10.14
C GLY A 63 -0.19 8.52 -9.52
N PHE A 64 0.04 8.14 -8.26
CA PHE A 64 1.35 8.17 -7.62
C PHE A 64 1.85 6.74 -7.39
N LYS A 65 3.04 6.40 -7.90
CA LYS A 65 3.67 5.08 -7.65
C LYS A 65 4.58 5.10 -6.42
N GLU A 66 5.18 6.25 -6.14
CA GLU A 66 6.21 6.38 -5.12
C GLU A 66 6.03 7.66 -4.32
N ALA A 67 6.33 7.58 -3.03
CA ALA A 67 6.57 8.71 -2.17
C ALA A 67 8.03 8.73 -1.72
N ALA A 68 8.59 9.92 -1.52
CA ALA A 68 9.83 10.11 -0.80
C ALA A 68 9.55 10.98 0.42
N ILE A 69 9.84 10.45 1.61
CA ILE A 69 9.76 11.15 2.88
C ILE A 69 11.17 11.62 3.22
N ARG A 70 11.37 12.92 3.45
CA ARG A 70 12.65 13.46 3.92
C ARG A 70 12.45 14.15 5.25
N LEU A 71 13.35 13.91 6.19
CA LEU A 71 13.42 14.64 7.44
C LEU A 71 14.49 15.74 7.34
N GLN A 72 14.12 16.96 7.68
CA GLN A 72 15.02 18.11 7.68
C GLN A 72 15.03 18.76 9.06
N VAL A 73 16.19 18.74 9.70
CA VAL A 73 16.41 19.42 10.97
C VAL A 73 16.65 20.91 10.71
N SER A 74 16.05 21.77 11.52
CA SER A 74 16.24 23.21 11.42
C SER A 74 17.71 23.58 11.66
N GLY A 75 18.37 24.17 10.67
CA GLY A 75 19.79 24.57 10.75
C GLY A 75 20.75 23.66 9.99
N GLU A 76 20.30 22.50 9.50
CA GLU A 76 21.10 21.61 8.66
C GLU A 76 20.71 21.68 7.18
N ALA A 77 21.75 21.72 6.32
CA ALA A 77 21.58 21.77 4.88
C ALA A 77 21.25 20.39 4.28
N THR A 78 21.71 19.31 4.93
CA THR A 78 21.47 17.92 4.52
C THR A 78 20.28 17.34 5.26
N PRO A 79 19.42 16.55 4.58
CA PRO A 79 18.38 15.80 5.28
C PRO A 79 19.04 14.73 6.16
N ASP A 80 18.50 14.56 7.36
CA ASP A 80 19.00 13.56 8.31
C ASP A 80 18.75 12.14 7.79
N TRP A 81 17.57 11.91 7.19
CA TRP A 81 17.27 10.70 6.44
C TRP A 81 16.23 10.93 5.35
N VAL A 82 16.25 10.04 4.36
CA VAL A 82 15.28 9.97 3.28
C VAL A 82 14.77 8.54 3.17
N LEU A 83 13.45 8.38 3.13
CA LEU A 83 12.77 7.10 2.97
C LEU A 83 11.92 7.10 1.70
N GLN A 84 12.14 6.11 0.85
CA GLN A 84 11.28 5.84 -0.29
C GLN A 84 10.16 4.88 0.11
N VAL A 85 8.92 5.26 -0.20
CA VAL A 85 7.71 4.49 0.09
C VAL A 85 7.04 4.14 -1.22
N ASP A 86 6.85 2.85 -1.46
CA ASP A 86 6.00 2.38 -2.54
C ASP A 86 4.53 2.66 -2.18
N LEU A 87 3.88 3.45 -3.05
CA LEU A 87 2.47 3.84 -2.97
C LEU A 87 1.58 3.02 -3.91
N THR A 88 2.13 2.03 -4.61
CA THR A 88 1.37 1.13 -5.47
C THR A 88 0.18 0.59 -4.71
N SER A 89 -1.03 0.88 -5.21
CA SER A 89 -2.25 0.47 -4.52
C SER A 89 -2.23 -1.05 -4.29
N PRO A 90 -2.73 -1.54 -3.15
CA PRO A 90 -2.79 -2.98 -2.89
C PRO A 90 -3.51 -3.76 -4.00
N LYS A 91 -4.49 -3.13 -4.66
CA LYS A 91 -5.21 -3.69 -5.82
C LYS A 91 -4.28 -3.85 -7.04
N ALA A 92 -3.50 -2.82 -7.37
CA ALA A 92 -2.54 -2.89 -8.49
C ALA A 92 -1.44 -3.91 -8.22
N MET A 93 -0.94 -3.96 -6.99
CA MET A 93 0.07 -4.94 -6.57
C MET A 93 -0.44 -6.37 -6.63
N LEU A 94 -1.65 -6.63 -6.10
CA LEU A 94 -2.31 -7.94 -6.22
C LEU A 94 -2.54 -8.35 -7.67
N ASN A 95 -3.01 -7.44 -8.53
CA ASN A 95 -3.19 -7.73 -9.95
C ASN A 95 -1.85 -8.03 -10.65
N HIS A 96 -0.79 -7.31 -10.30
CA HIS A 96 0.54 -7.55 -10.85
C HIS A 96 1.04 -8.95 -10.46
N TRP A 97 1.01 -9.30 -9.18
CA TRP A 97 1.45 -10.62 -8.71
C TRP A 97 0.60 -11.76 -9.27
N ALA A 98 -0.71 -11.58 -9.38
CA ALA A 98 -1.58 -12.57 -10.01
C ALA A 98 -1.22 -12.83 -11.48
N ARG A 99 -0.79 -11.79 -12.23
CA ARG A 99 -0.30 -11.95 -13.62
C ARG A 99 0.99 -12.78 -13.69
N TRP A 100 1.81 -12.76 -12.65
CA TRP A 100 3.01 -13.58 -12.52
C TRP A 100 2.74 -14.96 -11.92
N GLY A 101 1.47 -15.32 -11.66
CA GLY A 101 1.10 -16.62 -11.13
C GLY A 101 1.20 -16.76 -9.61
N ASP A 102 1.26 -15.65 -8.86
CA ASP A 102 1.22 -15.72 -7.40
C ASP A 102 -0.13 -16.29 -6.92
N VAL A 103 -0.06 -17.47 -6.31
CA VAL A 103 -1.23 -18.25 -5.85
C VAL A 103 -2.03 -17.49 -4.81
N GLN A 104 -1.38 -16.76 -3.90
CA GLN A 104 -2.05 -16.01 -2.84
C GLN A 104 -2.75 -14.76 -3.40
N ALA A 105 -2.15 -14.11 -4.41
CA ALA A 105 -2.77 -13.00 -5.12
C ALA A 105 -4.00 -13.48 -5.91
N LEU A 106 -3.90 -14.62 -6.59
CA LEU A 106 -5.01 -15.24 -7.31
C LEU A 106 -6.15 -15.65 -6.37
N GLU A 107 -5.85 -16.31 -5.24
CA GLU A 107 -6.84 -16.63 -4.21
C GLU A 107 -7.60 -15.39 -3.78
N ARG A 108 -6.89 -14.32 -3.40
CA ARG A 108 -7.50 -13.08 -2.91
C ARG A 108 -8.37 -12.39 -3.96
N LEU A 109 -7.94 -12.37 -5.22
CA LEU A 109 -8.71 -11.77 -6.30
C LEU A 109 -9.99 -12.58 -6.59
N LEU A 110 -9.89 -13.91 -6.64
CA LEU A 110 -11.02 -14.80 -6.90
C LEU A 110 -12.02 -14.83 -5.74
N ASP A 111 -11.52 -14.89 -4.50
CA ASP A 111 -12.35 -14.82 -3.29
C ASP A 111 -13.12 -13.49 -3.25
N ARG A 112 -12.46 -12.36 -3.56
CA ARG A 112 -13.11 -11.05 -3.64
C ARG A 112 -14.19 -11.00 -4.73
N ALA A 113 -13.92 -11.55 -5.92
CA ALA A 113 -14.86 -11.54 -7.05
C ALA A 113 -16.10 -12.40 -6.80
N LEU A 114 -15.96 -13.50 -6.06
CA LEU A 114 -17.05 -14.44 -5.76
C LEU A 114 -17.70 -14.20 -4.39
N ARG A 115 -17.18 -13.23 -3.62
CA ARG A 115 -17.68 -12.86 -2.30
C ARG A 115 -19.15 -12.48 -2.30
N GLU A 116 -19.58 -11.69 -3.29
CA GLU A 116 -20.97 -11.22 -3.46
C GLU A 116 -21.92 -12.36 -3.81
N ARG A 117 -21.40 -13.45 -4.38
CA ARG A 117 -22.15 -14.68 -4.68
C ARG A 117 -22.18 -15.65 -3.49
N GLY A 118 -21.66 -15.24 -2.34
CA GLY A 118 -21.61 -16.10 -1.16
C GLY A 118 -20.66 -17.28 -1.31
N VAL A 119 -19.62 -17.19 -2.15
CA VAL A 119 -18.63 -18.26 -2.33
C VAL A 119 -17.29 -17.80 -1.76
N ARG A 120 -16.63 -18.70 -1.03
CA ARG A 120 -15.26 -18.56 -0.54
C ARG A 120 -14.34 -19.36 -1.44
N VAL A 121 -13.22 -18.76 -1.84
CA VAL A 121 -12.21 -19.41 -2.67
C VAL A 121 -10.93 -19.62 -1.86
N ARG A 122 -10.33 -20.80 -1.99
CA ARG A 122 -8.94 -21.07 -1.61
C ARG A 122 -8.17 -21.54 -2.83
N ALA A 123 -6.89 -21.21 -2.91
CA ALA A 123 -6.03 -21.63 -4.01
C ALA A 123 -4.78 -22.35 -3.48
N ALA A 124 -4.38 -23.40 -4.18
CA ALA A 124 -3.12 -24.08 -3.97
C ALA A 124 -2.48 -24.41 -5.32
N SER A 125 -1.15 -24.42 -5.38
CA SER A 125 -0.44 -24.96 -6.54
C SER A 125 0.08 -26.35 -6.19
N ILE A 126 -0.33 -27.35 -6.95
CA ILE A 126 0.09 -28.75 -6.79
C ILE A 126 0.67 -29.17 -8.13
N GLU A 127 1.97 -29.53 -8.14
CA GLU A 127 2.67 -29.98 -9.37
C GLU A 127 2.56 -29.00 -10.54
N GLY A 128 2.59 -27.69 -10.26
CA GLY A 128 2.46 -26.64 -11.30
C GLY A 128 1.04 -26.42 -11.80
N THR A 129 0.06 -27.15 -11.26
CA THR A 129 -1.36 -26.94 -11.54
C THR A 129 -1.99 -26.09 -10.44
N LEU A 130 -2.75 -25.06 -10.82
CA LEU A 130 -3.52 -24.25 -9.88
C LEU A 130 -4.83 -24.98 -9.52
N HIS A 131 -4.95 -25.40 -8.27
CA HIS A 131 -6.18 -25.95 -7.71
C HIS A 131 -6.97 -24.87 -6.99
N LEU A 132 -8.25 -24.76 -7.32
CA LEU A 132 -9.19 -23.86 -6.67
C LEU A 132 -10.21 -24.66 -5.87
N PHE A 133 -10.35 -24.34 -4.60
CA PHE A 133 -11.35 -24.92 -3.71
C PHE A 133 -12.42 -23.88 -3.43
N CYS A 134 -13.62 -24.13 -3.92
CA CYS A 134 -14.77 -23.25 -3.73
C CYS A 134 -15.69 -23.86 -2.66
N SER A 135 -16.12 -23.02 -1.71
CA SER A 135 -17.08 -23.41 -0.67
C SER A 135 -18.14 -22.35 -0.51
N LEU A 136 -19.37 -22.75 -0.17
CA LEU A 136 -20.41 -21.79 0.20
C LEU A 136 -19.98 -21.10 1.50
N ARG A 137 -20.05 -19.76 1.50
CA ARG A 137 -19.91 -18.97 2.71
C ARG A 137 -21.14 -19.27 3.53
N SER A 138 -20.97 -20.09 4.56
CA SER A 138 -22.05 -20.33 5.53
C SER A 138 -22.56 -18.97 6.02
N ALA A 139 -23.82 -18.68 5.74
CA ALA A 139 -24.52 -17.59 6.38
C ALA A 139 -24.65 -17.99 7.84
N LEU A 140 -23.79 -17.45 8.70
CA LEU A 140 -23.98 -17.59 10.13
C LEU A 140 -25.30 -16.92 10.50
N GLY A 141 -26.30 -17.74 10.76
CA GLY A 141 -27.63 -17.29 11.13
C GLY A 141 -28.67 -18.38 11.22
N TYR A 142 -28.36 -19.59 11.73
CA TYR A 142 -29.32 -20.38 12.51
C TYR A 142 -28.62 -21.58 13.18
N PRO A 143 -28.73 -21.78 14.50
CA PRO A 143 -28.43 -23.07 15.09
C PRO A 143 -29.49 -24.07 14.60
N ARG A 144 -29.07 -25.07 13.83
CA ARG A 144 -29.88 -26.27 13.60
C ARG A 144 -29.95 -27.02 14.92
N ASN A 145 -31.05 -26.83 15.64
CA ASN A 145 -31.40 -27.71 16.75
C ASN A 145 -32.11 -28.94 16.15
N PRO A 146 -31.66 -30.18 16.44
CA PRO A 146 -32.41 -31.37 16.06
C PRO A 146 -33.63 -31.54 16.97
N SER A 147 -34.77 -31.88 16.37
CA SER A 147 -35.95 -32.46 17.04
C SER A 147 -36.30 -33.75 16.33
#